data_AF-A0A5N6XQK1-F1
#
_entry.id   AF-A0A5N6XQK1-F1
#
_cell.length_a   1.000
_cell.length_b   1.000
_cell.length_c   1.000
_cell.angle_alpha   90.00
_cell.angle_beta   90.00
_cell.angle_gamma   90.00
#
_symmetry.space_group_name_H-M   'P 1'
#
loop_
_entity.id
_entity.type
_entity.pdbx_description
1 polymer ?
#
loop_
_entity_poly.entity_id
_entity_poly.type
_entity_poly.pdbx_seq_one_letter_code
_entity_poly.pdbx_strand_id
1 'polypeptide(L)'
;MDCFASIIAFCSGIKCRLVSSRCDVQEGKVWNTSASETHHLTTVQVLIFVDAERGPDDLVVTFHHNQFQDRLPWNEFKSLGPPAATAVVKAGWKFVALEQIAESIRARRFDEKELDKLRNEARDERKRISIRKPSDPVSVFEID
;
A
#
# COMPACT_ATOMS: atom_id res chain seq x y z
N MET A 1 -33.04 15.78 16.42
CA MET A 1 -32.28 14.56 16.71
C MET A 1 -31.12 14.63 15.75
N ASP A 2 -30.04 15.28 16.18
CA ASP A 2 -28.98 15.73 15.28
C ASP A 2 -27.66 15.49 15.99
N CYS A 3 -27.10 14.30 15.74
CA CYS A 3 -25.81 13.87 16.24
C CYS A 3 -24.76 14.13 15.16
N PHE A 4 -24.02 15.24 15.22
CA PHE A 4 -22.77 15.36 14.50
C PHE A 4 -21.76 16.28 15.20
N ALA A 5 -20.50 15.88 15.03
CA ALA A 5 -19.27 16.62 15.25
C ALA A 5 -18.68 16.60 16.68
N SER A 6 -17.85 15.58 16.89
CA SER A 6 -16.62 15.71 17.69
C SER A 6 -15.75 16.83 17.12
N ILE A 7 -15.35 17.77 17.99
CA ILE A 7 -14.16 18.59 17.79
C ILE A 7 -13.39 18.51 19.11
N ILE A 8 -12.33 17.71 19.14
CA ILE A 8 -11.23 17.93 20.07
C ILE A 8 -10.03 18.36 19.22
N ALA A 9 -9.66 19.61 19.45
CA ALA A 9 -8.51 20.30 18.91
C ALA A 9 -7.20 19.66 19.42
N PHE A 10 -6.14 19.73 18.62
CA PHE A 10 -4.96 20.56 18.91
C PHE A 10 -3.92 20.32 17.81
N CYS A 11 -3.83 21.26 16.87
CA CYS A 11 -2.65 21.42 16.04
C CYS A 11 -2.18 22.87 16.21
N SER A 12 -1.32 23.07 17.21
CA SER A 12 -0.47 24.24 17.27
C SER A 12 0.63 24.07 16.21
N GLY A 13 0.70 24.98 15.24
CA GLY A 13 1.96 25.20 14.53
C GLY A 13 1.90 25.35 13.01
N ILE A 14 1.45 26.52 12.56
CA ILE A 14 2.09 27.31 11.49
C ILE A 14 1.90 26.86 10.02
N LYS A 15 1.13 27.73 9.34
CA LYS A 15 1.11 28.15 7.93
C LYS A 15 0.44 27.25 6.89
N CYS A 16 -0.85 27.50 6.74
CA CYS A 16 -1.56 27.49 5.46
C CYS A 16 -0.78 28.28 4.39
N ARG A 17 -0.68 27.73 3.18
CA ARG A 17 -0.57 28.53 1.96
C ARG A 17 -1.45 27.91 0.88
N LEU A 18 -2.63 28.49 0.72
CA LEU A 18 -3.47 28.38 -0.48
C LEU A 18 -2.75 29.03 -1.66
N VAL A 19 -2.64 28.36 -2.80
CA VAL A 19 -2.87 28.93 -4.14
C VAL A 19 -3.25 27.79 -5.09
N SER A 20 -4.43 27.93 -5.70
CA SER A 20 -4.92 27.17 -6.84
C SER A 20 -4.58 27.95 -8.12
N SER A 21 -4.09 27.28 -9.19
CA SER A 21 -4.32 27.70 -10.59
C SER A 21 -3.74 26.71 -11.62
N ARG A 22 -4.64 26.25 -12.49
CA ARG A 22 -4.60 25.77 -13.90
C ARG A 22 -3.28 25.67 -14.70
N CYS A 23 -3.27 24.58 -15.49
CA CYS A 23 -2.80 24.33 -16.89
C CYS A 23 -1.79 25.29 -17.55
N ASP A 24 -0.69 24.78 -18.11
CA ASP A 24 -0.46 24.56 -19.55
C ASP A 24 1.01 24.22 -19.89
N VAL A 25 1.18 23.76 -21.14
CA VAL A 25 2.27 23.08 -21.88
C VAL A 25 3.57 23.91 -22.13
N GLN A 26 4.64 23.19 -22.53
CA GLN A 26 5.95 23.62 -23.12
C GLN A 26 7.00 24.16 -22.12
N GLU A 27 8.31 23.92 -22.22
CA GLU A 27 9.18 23.67 -23.36
C GLU A 27 10.51 23.07 -22.83
N GLY A 28 11.20 22.28 -23.65
CA GLY A 28 12.48 21.67 -23.29
C GLY A 28 13.59 22.70 -23.04
N LYS A 29 14.34 22.51 -21.95
CA LYS A 29 15.70 23.04 -21.80
C LYS A 29 16.63 21.95 -21.28
N VAL A 30 17.47 21.49 -22.21
CA VAL A 30 18.70 20.75 -21.99
C VAL A 30 19.56 21.51 -20.98
N TRP A 31 19.94 20.87 -19.90
CA TRP A 31 21.14 21.22 -19.14
C TRP A 31 22.07 20.02 -19.19
N ASN A 32 23.14 20.18 -19.98
CA ASN A 32 24.22 19.22 -20.04
C ASN A 32 25.08 19.32 -18.77
N THR A 33 25.30 18.16 -18.18
CA THR A 33 26.52 17.71 -17.51
C THR A 33 27.09 18.57 -16.38
N SER A 34 26.82 18.14 -15.16
CA SER A 34 27.90 17.98 -14.18
C SER A 34 27.78 16.59 -13.59
N ALA A 35 28.70 15.71 -13.98
CA ALA A 35 28.91 14.42 -13.34
C ALA A 35 29.42 14.68 -11.92
N SER A 36 28.49 14.87 -11.00
CA SER A 36 28.71 14.58 -9.60
C SER A 36 28.17 13.18 -9.42
N GLU A 37 29.07 12.23 -9.16
CA GLU A 37 28.76 10.90 -8.64
C GLU A 37 27.83 11.06 -7.44
N THR A 38 26.54 11.06 -7.71
CA THR A 38 25.53 10.88 -6.69
C THR A 38 25.68 9.43 -6.30
N HIS A 39 26.29 9.19 -5.15
CA HIS A 39 25.96 8.02 -4.36
C HIS A 39 24.44 7.96 -4.34
N HIS A 40 23.89 7.07 -5.15
CA HIS A 40 22.47 6.86 -5.30
C HIS A 40 22.02 6.23 -3.99
N LEU A 41 21.90 7.06 -2.95
CA LEU A 41 21.17 6.79 -1.72
C LEU A 41 19.72 6.69 -2.16
N THR A 42 19.42 5.59 -2.82
CA THR A 42 18.08 5.11 -3.12
C THR A 42 17.47 4.98 -1.75
N THR A 43 16.80 6.04 -1.30
CA THR A 43 16.10 6.05 -0.04
C THR A 43 15.03 4.99 -0.25
N VAL A 44 15.28 3.78 0.27
CA VAL A 44 14.39 2.64 0.09
C VAL A 44 13.10 3.06 0.76
N GLN A 45 12.13 3.50 -0.04
CA GLN A 45 10.82 3.87 0.47
C GLN A 45 10.23 2.60 1.07
N VAL A 46 10.13 2.58 2.41
CA VAL A 46 9.65 1.41 3.11
C VAL A 46 8.13 1.46 3.02
N LEU A 47 7.59 0.57 2.19
CA LEU A 47 6.16 0.39 2.03
C LEU A 47 5.73 -0.83 2.86
N ILE A 48 4.79 -0.60 3.78
CA ILE A 48 4.28 -1.64 4.68
C ILE A 48 2.77 -1.75 4.49
N PHE A 49 2.31 -2.88 3.98
CA PHE A 49 0.89 -3.15 3.87
C PHE A 49 0.29 -3.42 5.25
N VAL A 50 -0.85 -2.81 5.58
CA VAL A 50 -1.50 -2.94 6.89
C VAL A 50 -2.78 -3.76 6.79
N ASP A 51 -3.74 -3.31 5.97
CA ASP A 51 -5.04 -3.97 5.83
C ASP A 51 -5.70 -3.59 4.48
N ALA A 52 -6.77 -4.30 4.14
CA ALA A 52 -7.65 -3.97 3.04
C ALA A 52 -9.12 -3.97 3.49
N GLU A 53 -9.87 -3.02 2.93
CA GLU A 53 -11.28 -2.78 3.24
C GLU A 53 -12.08 -2.60 1.95
N ARG A 54 -13.37 -2.89 2.01
CA ARG A 54 -14.27 -2.66 0.88
C ARG A 54 -14.49 -1.16 0.67
N GLY A 55 -14.11 -0.65 -0.50
CA GLY A 55 -14.48 0.68 -0.97
C GLY A 55 -15.78 0.69 -1.78
N PRO A 56 -16.24 1.88 -2.21
CA PRO A 56 -17.45 2.02 -3.01
C PRO A 56 -17.32 1.37 -4.40
N ASP A 57 -16.18 1.58 -5.05
CA ASP A 57 -15.93 1.14 -6.44
C ASP A 57 -14.78 0.14 -6.58
N ASP A 58 -13.82 0.16 -5.66
CA ASP A 58 -12.66 -0.73 -5.64
C ASP A 58 -12.30 -1.10 -4.20
N LEU A 59 -11.42 -2.08 -4.04
CA LEU A 59 -10.84 -2.40 -2.73
C LEU A 59 -9.94 -1.23 -2.28
N VAL A 60 -10.05 -0.80 -1.02
CA VAL A 60 -9.20 0.25 -0.44
C VAL A 60 -8.14 -0.40 0.44
N VAL A 61 -6.88 -0.10 0.14
CA VAL A 61 -5.72 -0.57 0.90
C VAL A 61 -5.26 0.50 1.86
N THR A 62 -4.99 0.09 3.09
CA THR A 62 -4.31 0.91 4.09
C THR A 62 -2.85 0.43 4.19
N PHE A 63 -1.90 1.34 4.05
CA PHE A 63 -0.47 1.03 4.12
C PHE A 63 0.31 2.18 4.76
N HIS A 64 1.52 1.88 5.23
CA HIS A 64 2.48 2.91 5.63
C HIS A 64 3.45 3.20 4.49
N HIS A 65 3.61 4.50 4.21
CA HIS A 65 4.69 5.05 3.41
C HIS A 65 5.61 5.84 4.33
N ASN A 66 6.78 5.30 4.63
CA ASN A 66 7.69 5.85 5.63
C ASN A 66 7.01 5.96 7.01
N GLN A 67 6.74 7.18 7.49
CA GLN A 67 6.09 7.45 8.78
C GLN A 67 4.59 7.76 8.65
N PHE A 68 4.09 7.90 7.42
CA PHE A 68 2.71 8.28 7.16
C PHE A 68 1.87 7.03 6.86
N GLN A 69 0.63 7.06 7.31
CA GLN A 69 -0.36 6.06 6.96
C GLN A 69 -1.22 6.63 5.85
N ASP A 70 -1.24 5.95 4.72
CA ASP A 70 -2.00 6.35 3.55
C ASP A 70 -3.04 5.28 3.19
N ARG A 71 -4.05 5.72 2.43
CA ARG A 71 -5.09 4.85 1.90
C ARG A 71 -5.22 5.09 0.42
N LEU A 72 -5.15 4.02 -0.37
CA LEU A 72 -5.30 4.09 -1.83
C LEU A 72 -6.24 3.00 -2.32
N PRO A 73 -6.99 3.22 -3.42
CA PRO A 73 -7.63 2.16 -4.16
C PRO A 73 -6.61 1.10 -4.60
N TRP A 74 -7.04 -0.16 -4.67
CA TRP A 74 -6.20 -1.29 -5.03
C TRP A 74 -5.51 -1.08 -6.38
N ASN A 75 -6.23 -0.54 -7.36
CA ASN A 75 -5.67 -0.27 -8.67
C ASN A 75 -4.50 0.75 -8.64
N GLU A 76 -4.62 1.79 -7.81
CA GLU A 76 -3.55 2.79 -7.62
C GLU A 76 -2.40 2.22 -6.81
N PHE A 77 -2.69 1.46 -5.75
CA PHE A 77 -1.68 0.80 -4.94
C PHE A 77 -0.81 -0.17 -5.77
N LYS A 78 -1.42 -0.94 -6.68
CA LYS A 78 -0.68 -1.81 -7.61
C LYS A 78 0.23 -1.04 -8.57
N SER A 79 -0.16 0.17 -8.96
CA SER A 79 0.63 0.99 -9.89
C SER A 79 1.99 1.42 -9.29
N LEU A 80 2.16 1.33 -7.97
CA LEU A 80 3.44 1.51 -7.27
C LEU A 80 4.47 0.41 -7.61
N GLY A 81 4.04 -0.67 -8.26
CA GLY A 81 4.90 -1.69 -8.84
C GLY A 81 5.38 -2.78 -7.86
N PRO A 82 6.54 -3.41 -8.14
CA PRO A 82 7.05 -4.54 -7.35
C PRO A 82 7.17 -4.32 -5.83
N PRO A 83 7.50 -3.11 -5.31
CA PRO A 83 7.51 -2.85 -3.87
C PRO A 83 6.15 -3.07 -3.20
N ALA A 84 5.04 -2.71 -3.86
CA ALA A 84 3.70 -2.89 -3.34
C ALA A 84 3.33 -4.37 -3.23
N ALA A 85 3.60 -5.16 -4.27
CA ALA A 85 3.39 -6.61 -4.25
C ALA A 85 4.23 -7.28 -3.14
N THR A 86 5.48 -6.85 -2.98
CA THR A 86 6.37 -7.36 -1.91
C THR A 86 5.81 -7.05 -0.52
N ALA A 87 5.26 -5.85 -0.31
CA ALA A 87 4.69 -5.46 0.97
C ALA A 87 3.45 -6.28 1.34
N VAL A 88 2.58 -6.58 0.36
CA VAL A 88 1.41 -7.46 0.54
C VAL A 88 1.84 -8.84 1.02
N VAL A 89 2.82 -9.45 0.33
CA VAL A 89 3.33 -10.79 0.69
C VAL A 89 4.01 -10.78 2.05
N LYS A 90 4.82 -9.75 2.36
CA LYS A 90 5.44 -9.60 3.68
C LYS A 90 4.42 -9.45 4.82
N ALA A 91 3.27 -8.82 4.54
CA ALA A 91 2.18 -8.72 5.48
C ALA A 91 1.36 -10.02 5.62
N GLY A 92 1.72 -11.08 4.88
CA GLY A 92 1.05 -12.39 4.90
C GLY A 92 -0.16 -12.48 3.97
N TRP A 93 -0.48 -11.42 3.23
CA TRP A 93 -1.62 -11.39 2.34
C TRP A 93 -1.30 -12.04 0.98
N LYS A 94 -2.32 -12.60 0.34
CA LYS A 94 -2.21 -13.20 -1.00
C LYS A 94 -2.59 -12.16 -2.04
N PHE A 95 -1.60 -11.68 -2.80
CA PHE A 95 -1.81 -10.65 -3.84
C PHE A 95 -2.90 -11.03 -4.84
N VAL A 96 -2.88 -12.27 -5.35
CA VAL A 96 -3.89 -12.77 -6.31
C VAL A 96 -5.30 -12.79 -5.70
N ALA A 97 -5.42 -13.13 -4.41
CA ALA A 97 -6.72 -13.15 -3.76
C ALA A 97 -7.29 -11.74 -3.55
N LEU A 98 -6.44 -10.76 -3.24
CA LEU A 98 -6.85 -9.35 -3.18
C LEU A 98 -7.30 -8.82 -4.55
N GLU A 99 -6.66 -9.26 -5.65
CA GLU A 99 -7.13 -8.93 -7.00
C GLU A 99 -8.54 -9.46 -7.27
N GLN A 100 -8.79 -10.72 -6.92
CA GLN A 100 -10.12 -11.33 -7.10
C GLN A 100 -11.20 -10.61 -6.30
N ILE A 101 -10.89 -10.19 -5.06
CA ILE A 101 -11.80 -9.38 -4.26
C ILE A 101 -12.08 -8.03 -4.93
N ALA A 102 -11.03 -7.34 -5.40
CA ALA A 102 -11.17 -6.07 -6.08
C ALA A 102 -12.03 -6.20 -7.36
N GLU A 103 -11.84 -7.27 -8.13
CA GLU A 103 -12.70 -7.60 -9.28
C GLU A 103 -14.16 -7.85 -8.87
N SER A 104 -14.39 -8.62 -7.81
CA SER A 104 -15.73 -8.88 -7.29
C SER A 104 -16.44 -7.62 -6.82
N ILE A 105 -15.72 -6.65 -6.23
CA ILE A 105 -16.25 -5.34 -5.87
C ILE A 105 -16.68 -4.57 -7.12
N ARG A 106 -15.80 -4.47 -8.13
CA ARG A 106 -16.10 -3.81 -9.41
C ARG A 106 -17.29 -4.46 -10.14
N ALA A 107 -17.44 -5.78 -10.02
CA ALA A 107 -18.55 -6.54 -10.57
C ALA A 107 -19.83 -6.49 -9.71
N ARG A 108 -19.82 -5.81 -8.55
CA ARG A 108 -20.92 -5.72 -7.56
C ARG A 108 -21.39 -7.09 -7.03
N ARG A 109 -20.48 -8.07 -6.97
CA ARG A 109 -20.72 -9.43 -6.48
C ARG A 109 -19.95 -9.76 -5.19
N PHE A 110 -19.42 -8.75 -4.54
CA PHE A 110 -18.56 -8.89 -3.38
C PHE A 110 -19.28 -9.51 -2.16
N ASP A 111 -18.64 -10.50 -1.53
CA ASP A 111 -19.01 -11.05 -0.22
C ASP A 111 -17.97 -10.63 0.83
N GLU A 112 -18.42 -9.91 1.86
CA GLU A 112 -17.58 -9.45 2.97
C GLU A 112 -16.88 -10.62 3.69
N LYS A 113 -17.53 -11.81 3.74
CA LYS A 113 -16.96 -12.99 4.39
C LYS A 113 -15.68 -13.47 3.72
N GLU A 114 -15.53 -13.26 2.41
CA GLU A 114 -14.32 -13.63 1.69
C GLU A 114 -13.14 -12.75 2.10
N LEU A 115 -13.38 -11.44 2.29
CA LEU A 115 -12.35 -10.51 2.77
C LEU A 115 -11.95 -10.83 4.23
N ASP A 116 -12.92 -11.11 5.10
CA ASP A 116 -12.65 -11.49 6.48
C ASP A 116 -11.85 -12.80 6.57
N LYS A 117 -12.17 -13.78 5.71
CA LYS A 117 -11.39 -15.01 5.60
C LYS A 117 -9.94 -14.71 5.22
N LEU A 118 -9.71 -13.86 4.23
CA LEU A 118 -8.36 -13.47 3.82
C LEU A 118 -7.60 -12.74 4.94
N ARG A 119 -8.27 -11.88 5.71
CA ARG A 119 -7.66 -11.21 6.87
C ARG A 119 -7.20 -12.21 7.93
N ASN A 120 -8.00 -13.24 8.19
CA ASN A 120 -7.64 -14.32 9.11
C ASN A 120 -6.47 -15.15 8.59
N GLU A 121 -6.49 -15.54 7.31
CA GLU A 121 -5.40 -16.26 6.66
C GLU A 121 -4.09 -15.46 6.69
N ALA A 122 -4.15 -14.16 6.39
CA ALA A 122 -2.97 -13.29 6.42
C ALA A 122 -2.36 -13.18 7.82
N ARG A 123 -3.20 -13.11 8.86
CA ARG A 123 -2.73 -13.12 10.25
C ARG A 123 -2.00 -14.41 10.60
N ASP A 124 -2.52 -15.56 10.17
CA ASP A 124 -1.88 -16.85 10.46
C ASP A 124 -0.61 -17.07 9.64
N GLU A 125 -0.59 -16.61 8.39
CA GLU A 125 0.61 -16.61 7.56
C GLU A 125 1.70 -15.70 8.15
N ARG A 126 1.33 -14.50 8.61
CA ARG A 126 2.26 -13.58 9.27
C ARG A 126 2.87 -14.19 10.53
N LYS A 127 2.10 -14.94 11.32
CA LYS A 127 2.64 -15.71 12.46
C LYS A 127 3.66 -16.75 11.99
N ARG A 128 3.36 -17.52 10.93
CA ARG A 128 4.27 -18.51 10.36
C ARG A 128 5.59 -17.89 9.91
N ILE A 129 5.52 -16.77 9.18
CA ILE A 129 6.69 -16.01 8.72
C ILE A 129 7.50 -15.50 9.92
N SER A 130 6.82 -15.02 10.97
CA SER A 130 7.49 -14.49 12.17
C SER A 130 8.13 -15.57 13.04
N ILE A 131 7.60 -16.80 13.05
CA ILE A 131 8.11 -17.91 13.86
C ILE A 131 9.29 -18.59 13.19
N ARG A 132 9.32 -18.61 11.85
CA ARG A 132 10.40 -19.22 11.09
C ARG A 132 11.70 -18.44 11.32
N LYS A 133 12.72 -19.12 11.82
CA LYS A 133 14.05 -18.52 11.92
C LYS A 133 14.63 -18.38 10.51
N PRO A 134 15.41 -17.32 10.23
CA PRO A 134 16.12 -17.19 8.95
C PRO A 134 17.03 -18.40 8.63
N SER A 135 17.44 -19.14 9.67
CA SER A 135 18.25 -20.36 9.60
C SER A 135 17.47 -21.63 9.25
N ASP A 136 16.14 -21.60 9.18
CA ASP A 136 15.35 -22.81 8.96
C ASP A 136 15.35 -23.20 7.48
N PRO A 137 15.90 -24.37 7.12
CA PRO A 137 16.10 -24.78 5.73
C PRO A 137 14.77 -24.79 4.98
N VAL A 138 14.78 -24.23 3.77
CA VAL A 138 13.69 -24.44 2.80
C VAL A 138 13.79 -25.90 2.37
N SER A 139 12.82 -26.72 2.78
CA SER A 139 12.71 -28.10 2.32
C SER A 139 12.40 -28.08 0.82
N VAL A 140 13.45 -28.02 0.01
CA VAL A 140 13.40 -28.32 -1.42
C VAL A 140 13.42 -29.84 -1.49
N PHE A 141 12.26 -30.45 -1.70
CA PHE A 141 12.24 -31.86 -2.09
C PHE A 141 12.91 -31.94 -3.46
N GLU A 142 14.08 -32.58 -3.52
CA GLU A 142 14.69 -33.01 -4.77
C GLU A 142 13.71 -33.99 -5.43
N ILE A 143 13.30 -33.66 -6.65
CA ILE A 143 12.58 -34.60 -7.52
C ILE A 143 13.68 -35.44 -8.18
N ASP A 144 13.67 -36.74 -7.86
CA ASP A 144 14.54 -37.78 -8.43
C ASP A 144 14.50 -37.82 -9.98
#